data_AF-A0A8H5BF28-F1
#
_entry.id   AF-A0A8H5BF28-F1
#
_cell.length_a   1.000
_cell.length_b   1.000
_cell.length_c   1.000
_cell.angle_alpha   90.00
_cell.angle_beta   90.00
_cell.angle_gamma   90.00
#
_symmetry.space_group_name_H-M   'P 1'
#
loop_
_entity.id
_entity.type
_entity.pdbx_description
1 polymer ?
#
loop_
_entity_poly.entity_id
_entity_poly.type
_entity_poly.pdbx_seq_one_letter_code
_entity_poly.pdbx_strand_id
1 'polypeptide(L)'
;MSSPPSSRFARYRQTLAAVSARTGTPLPSLILSFGILHEVTAVVPLIGIFYGARSLGVGERVISAILEDESMQQPSSDASRGMGWARQKVKLWMEEGDRWAIRVGRRYGVFGYEKRAPGTVDDIEEMAHASGHIAGDVANAIFAYGATKIFLNVV
;
A
#
# COMPACT_ATOMS: atom_id res chain seq x y z
N MET A 1 -2.30 43.22 1.41
CA MET A 1 -3.57 42.48 1.40
C MET A 1 -3.24 41.00 1.25
N SER A 2 -3.38 40.22 2.31
CA SER A 2 -2.99 38.81 2.35
C SER A 2 -4.16 37.95 1.86
N SER A 3 -4.02 37.25 0.75
CA SER A 3 -5.05 36.32 0.26
C SER A 3 -5.27 35.20 1.30
N PRO A 4 -6.52 34.85 1.64
CA PRO A 4 -6.76 33.76 2.58
C PRO A 4 -6.27 32.43 1.97
N PRO A 5 -5.67 31.52 2.76
CA PRO A 5 -5.20 30.25 2.25
C PRO A 5 -6.40 29.44 1.75
N SER A 6 -6.50 29.23 0.43
CA SER A 6 -7.53 28.37 -0.14
C SER A 6 -7.21 26.92 0.21
N SER A 7 -7.68 26.47 1.37
CA SER A 7 -7.53 25.08 1.81
C SER A 7 -8.29 24.18 0.84
N ARG A 8 -7.63 23.15 0.29
CA ARG A 8 -8.28 22.13 -0.55
C ARG A 8 -9.50 21.52 0.16
N PHE A 9 -9.42 21.44 1.49
CA PHE A 9 -10.49 20.96 2.35
C PHE A 9 -11.74 21.86 2.33
N ALA A 10 -11.57 23.17 2.16
CA ALA A 10 -12.69 24.11 2.06
C ALA A 10 -13.49 23.89 0.77
N ARG A 11 -12.80 23.55 -0.34
CA ARG A 11 -13.46 23.20 -1.61
C ARG A 11 -14.24 21.89 -1.49
N TYR A 12 -13.65 20.86 -0.89
CA TYR A 12 -14.34 19.58 -0.67
C TYR A 12 -15.58 19.74 0.23
N ARG A 13 -15.49 20.55 1.29
CA ARG A 13 -16.65 20.88 2.14
C ARG A 13 -17.74 21.62 1.38
N GLN A 14 -17.39 22.57 0.51
CA GLN A 14 -18.37 23.27 -0.33
C GLN A 14 -19.07 22.32 -1.31
N THR A 15 -18.34 21.40 -1.94
CA THR A 15 -18.94 20.39 -2.84
C THR A 15 -19.87 19.45 -2.07
N LEU A 16 -19.46 18.96 -0.90
CA LEU A 16 -20.29 18.11 -0.03
C LEU A 16 -21.55 18.85 0.47
N ALA A 17 -21.44 20.15 0.76
CA ALA A 17 -22.57 20.99 1.11
C ALA A 17 -23.56 21.17 -0.04
N ALA A 18 -23.06 21.37 -1.26
CA ALA A 18 -23.89 21.44 -2.45
C ALA A 18 -24.62 20.12 -2.74
N VAL A 19 -23.97 18.97 -2.52
CA VAL A 19 -24.58 17.64 -2.65
C VAL A 19 -25.64 17.43 -1.56
N SER A 20 -25.30 17.69 -0.29
CA SER A 20 -26.24 17.60 0.84
C SER A 20 -27.50 18.45 0.63
N ALA A 21 -27.35 19.68 0.12
CA ALA A 21 -28.47 20.57 -0.17
C ALA A 21 -29.36 20.06 -1.32
N ARG A 22 -28.79 19.33 -2.29
CA ARG A 22 -29.53 18.76 -3.43
C ARG A 22 -30.24 17.45 -3.09
N THR A 23 -29.65 16.61 -2.23
CA THR A 23 -30.18 15.29 -1.89
C THR A 23 -31.01 15.28 -0.61
N GLY A 24 -31.03 16.38 0.15
CA GLY A 24 -31.74 16.48 1.43
C GLY A 24 -31.12 15.62 2.55
N THR A 25 -29.95 15.04 2.30
CA THR A 25 -29.25 14.16 3.26
C THR A 25 -28.32 14.98 4.16
N PRO A 26 -28.29 14.72 5.47
CA PRO A 26 -27.45 15.46 6.41
C PRO A 26 -25.95 15.31 6.06
N LEU A 27 -25.23 16.42 6.05
CA LEU A 27 -23.81 16.51 5.70
C LEU A 27 -22.89 15.52 6.47
N PRO A 28 -23.11 15.25 7.78
CA PRO A 28 -22.34 14.26 8.52
C PRO A 28 -22.53 12.82 7.99
N SER A 29 -23.73 12.45 7.55
CA SER A 29 -23.99 11.09 7.05
C SER A 29 -23.34 10.87 5.68
N LEU A 30 -23.28 11.92 4.84
CA LEU A 30 -22.55 11.92 3.57
C LEU A 30 -21.05 11.71 3.81
N ILE A 31 -20.45 12.47 4.73
CA ILE A 31 -19.04 12.32 5.08
C ILE A 31 -18.76 10.90 5.60
N LEU A 32 -19.62 10.38 6.48
CA LEU A 32 -19.47 9.02 7.01
C LEU A 32 -19.58 7.96 5.90
N SER A 33 -20.56 8.08 5.01
CA SER A 33 -20.78 7.12 3.93
C SER A 33 -19.64 7.11 2.92
N PHE A 34 -19.12 8.29 2.53
CA PHE A 34 -17.94 8.39 1.68
C PHE A 34 -16.70 7.85 2.38
N GLY A 35 -16.53 8.10 3.68
CA GLY A 35 -15.45 7.52 4.46
C GLY A 35 -15.50 5.99 4.45
N ILE A 36 -16.65 5.40 4.80
CA ILE A 36 -16.83 3.94 4.78
C ILE A 36 -16.58 3.37 3.39
N LEU A 37 -17.14 3.98 2.35
CA LEU A 37 -16.96 3.51 0.98
C LEU A 37 -15.47 3.57 0.57
N HIS A 38 -14.78 4.66 0.92
CA HIS A 38 -13.35 4.80 0.67
C HIS A 38 -12.54 3.69 1.35
N GLU A 39 -12.80 3.43 2.63
CA GLU A 39 -12.13 2.38 3.40
C GLU A 39 -12.39 0.99 2.80
N VAL A 40 -13.63 0.68 2.41
CA VAL A 40 -13.97 -0.59 1.75
C VAL A 40 -13.23 -0.72 0.41
N THR A 41 -13.18 0.34 -0.39
CA THR A 41 -12.44 0.34 -1.66
C THR A 41 -10.92 0.30 -1.49
N ALA A 42 -10.38 0.58 -0.31
CA ALA A 42 -8.96 0.40 0.00
C ALA A 42 -8.65 -1.02 0.49
N VAL A 43 -9.54 -1.61 1.30
CA VAL A 43 -9.34 -2.92 1.92
C VAL A 43 -9.67 -4.07 0.97
N VAL A 44 -10.75 -3.98 0.18
CA VAL A 44 -11.17 -5.07 -0.71
C VAL A 44 -10.14 -5.39 -1.79
N PRO A 45 -9.56 -4.40 -2.52
CA PRO A 45 -8.50 -4.69 -3.49
C PRO A 45 -7.25 -5.26 -2.82
N LEU A 46 -6.88 -4.79 -1.63
CA LEU A 46 -5.72 -5.32 -0.90
C LEU A 46 -5.88 -6.82 -0.61
N ILE A 47 -7.04 -7.20 -0.07
CA ILE A 47 -7.35 -8.61 0.24
C ILE A 47 -7.41 -9.42 -1.06
N GLY A 48 -8.12 -8.92 -2.08
CA GLY A 48 -8.28 -9.61 -3.36
C GLY A 48 -6.95 -9.87 -4.07
N ILE A 49 -6.09 -8.86 -4.15
CA ILE A 49 -4.77 -8.98 -4.78
C ILE A 49 -3.87 -9.90 -3.95
N PHE A 50 -3.93 -9.83 -2.61
CA PHE A 50 -3.16 -10.73 -1.74
C PHE A 50 -3.52 -12.20 -1.98
N TYR A 51 -4.81 -12.55 -1.89
CA TYR A 51 -5.25 -13.93 -2.10
C TYR A 51 -5.04 -14.38 -3.55
N GLY A 52 -5.20 -13.48 -4.52
CA GLY A 52 -4.85 -13.74 -5.92
C GLY A 52 -3.37 -14.07 -6.09
N ALA A 53 -2.48 -13.22 -5.59
CA ALA A 53 -1.03 -13.42 -5.65
C ALA A 53 -0.59 -14.70 -4.92
N ARG A 54 -1.15 -14.97 -3.74
CA ARG A 54 -0.92 -16.18 -2.96
C ARG A 54 -1.38 -17.45 -3.69
N SER A 55 -2.56 -17.42 -4.30
CA SER A 55 -3.10 -18.58 -5.02
C SER A 55 -2.33 -18.93 -6.30
N LEU A 56 -1.74 -17.92 -6.95
CA LEU A 56 -1.01 -18.07 -8.21
C LEU A 56 0.52 -18.13 -8.04
N GLY A 57 1.03 -17.98 -6.80
CA GLY A 57 2.47 -17.91 -6.52
C GLY A 57 3.18 -16.74 -7.21
N VAL A 58 2.44 -15.66 -7.50
CA VAL A 58 2.94 -14.54 -8.32
C VAL A 58 3.86 -13.62 -7.51
N GLY A 59 3.61 -13.45 -6.21
CA GLY A 59 4.42 -12.56 -5.36
C GLY A 59 5.90 -12.97 -5.33
N GLU A 60 6.17 -14.26 -5.16
CA GLU A 60 7.53 -14.82 -5.16
C GLU A 60 8.23 -14.66 -6.52
N ARG A 61 7.50 -14.90 -7.62
CA ARG A 61 8.02 -14.77 -9.00
C ARG A 61 8.35 -13.33 -9.39
N VAL A 62 7.54 -12.37 -8.97
CA VAL A 62 7.77 -10.96 -9.27
C VAL A 62 8.98 -10.45 -8.48
N ILE A 63 9.08 -10.80 -7.20
CA ILE A 63 10.20 -10.36 -6.35
C ILE A 63 11.51 -11.03 -6.78
N SER A 64 11.50 -12.33 -7.10
CA SER A 64 12.68 -13.02 -7.64
C SER A 64 13.11 -12.45 -9.00
N ALA A 65 12.18 -12.14 -9.90
CA ALA A 65 12.52 -11.50 -11.18
C ALA A 65 13.15 -10.10 -10.99
N ILE A 66 12.72 -9.34 -9.97
CA ILE A 66 13.31 -8.04 -9.65
C ILE A 66 14.71 -8.18 -9.05
N LEU A 67 14.94 -9.24 -8.24
CA LEU A 67 16.22 -9.52 -7.59
C LEU A 67 17.24 -10.18 -8.54
N GLU A 68 16.82 -11.08 -9.43
CA GLU A 68 17.69 -11.73 -10.43
C GLU A 68 18.21 -10.72 -11.47
N ASP A 69 17.36 -9.76 -11.87
CA ASP A 69 17.73 -8.68 -12.80
C ASP A 69 18.76 -7.70 -12.19
N GLU A 70 19.06 -7.79 -10.88
CA GLU A 70 20.19 -7.08 -10.25
C GLU A 70 21.55 -7.76 -10.51
N SER A 71 21.57 -9.07 -10.75
CA SER A 71 22.81 -9.84 -10.96
C SER A 71 23.38 -9.71 -12.38
N MET A 72 22.58 -9.22 -13.34
CA MET A 72 22.97 -8.97 -14.74
C MET A 72 23.07 -7.47 -15.04
N GLN A 73 24.03 -6.78 -14.43
CA GLN A 73 24.36 -5.41 -14.82
C GLN A 73 25.25 -5.39 -16.09
N GLN A 74 24.65 -5.09 -17.24
CA GLN A 74 25.34 -4.40 -18.34
C GLN A 74 24.44 -3.27 -18.88
N PRO A 75 24.93 -2.01 -18.93
CA PRO A 75 24.08 -0.85 -19.24
C PRO A 75 24.08 -0.57 -20.74
N SER A 76 22.90 -0.36 -21.34
CA SER A 76 22.81 0.49 -22.54
C SER A 76 21.39 0.99 -22.81
N SER A 77 21.34 2.28 -23.18
CA SER A 77 20.25 3.03 -23.83
C SER A 77 19.11 3.62 -22.97
N ASP A 78 18.70 4.84 -23.34
CA ASP A 78 17.83 5.82 -22.64
C ASP A 78 16.45 5.32 -22.14
N ALA A 79 15.99 4.14 -22.54
CA ALA A 79 14.84 3.46 -21.92
C ALA A 79 15.09 3.13 -20.42
N SER A 80 16.37 3.04 -20.04
CA SER A 80 16.84 2.76 -18.68
C SER A 80 16.63 3.89 -17.66
N ARG A 81 16.39 5.14 -18.07
CA ARG A 81 16.11 6.25 -17.11
C ARG A 81 14.71 6.16 -16.51
N GLY A 82 13.70 5.90 -17.34
CA GLY A 82 12.32 5.68 -16.89
C GLY A 82 12.19 4.39 -16.08
N MET A 83 12.88 3.33 -16.54
CA MET A 83 12.95 2.07 -15.81
C MET A 83 13.71 2.23 -14.47
N GLY A 84 14.78 3.02 -14.42
CA GLY A 84 15.53 3.30 -13.19
C GLY A 84 14.70 4.03 -12.13
N TRP A 85 13.92 5.04 -12.53
CA TRP A 85 13.00 5.73 -11.62
C TRP A 85 11.88 4.80 -11.12
N ALA A 86 11.30 4.01 -12.03
CA ALA A 86 10.29 3.02 -11.68
C ALA A 86 10.85 1.94 -10.74
N ARG A 87 12.07 1.45 -10.99
CA ARG A 87 12.79 0.48 -10.15
C ARG A 87 13.05 1.05 -8.75
N GLN A 88 13.51 2.29 -8.66
CA GLN A 88 13.76 2.95 -7.37
C GLN A 88 12.46 3.17 -6.58
N LYS A 89 11.36 3.50 -7.27
CA LYS A 89 10.01 3.58 -6.69
C LYS A 89 9.51 2.22 -6.18
N VAL A 90 9.68 1.17 -6.98
CA VAL A 90 9.29 -0.20 -6.60
C VAL A 90 10.11 -0.66 -5.39
N LYS A 91 11.42 -0.40 -5.36
CA LYS A 91 12.27 -0.70 -4.19
C LYS A 91 11.79 0.02 -2.95
N LEU A 92 11.51 1.32 -3.05
CA LEU A 92 10.95 2.09 -1.93
C LEU A 92 9.61 1.51 -1.46
N TRP A 93 8.73 1.11 -2.38
CA TRP A 93 7.45 0.47 -2.04
C TRP A 93 7.62 -0.92 -1.46
N MET A 94 8.66 -1.65 -1.85
CA MET A 94 8.98 -2.97 -1.32
C MET A 94 9.45 -2.85 0.13
N GLU A 95 10.39 -1.94 0.42
CA GLU A 95 10.86 -1.64 1.79
C GLU A 95 9.74 -1.08 2.69
N GLU A 96 8.85 -0.25 2.13
CA GLU A 96 7.70 0.31 2.84
C GLU A 96 6.65 -0.78 3.11
N GLY A 97 6.40 -1.64 2.12
CA GLY A 97 5.48 -2.78 2.22
C GLY A 97 5.96 -3.80 3.23
N ASP A 98 7.26 -4.06 3.31
CA ASP A 98 7.85 -5.02 4.24
C ASP A 98 7.67 -4.55 5.70
N ARG A 99 7.99 -3.28 5.97
CA ARG A 99 7.72 -2.64 7.26
C ARG A 99 6.24 -2.63 7.62
N TRP A 100 5.35 -2.44 6.64
CA TRP A 100 3.91 -2.53 6.85
C TRP A 100 3.46 -3.95 7.16
N ALA A 101 3.95 -4.95 6.41
CA ALA A 101 3.62 -6.36 6.56
C ALA A 101 4.05 -6.88 7.94
N ILE A 102 5.24 -6.51 8.43
CA ILE A 102 5.69 -6.83 9.78
C ILE A 102 4.77 -6.19 10.82
N ARG A 103 4.45 -4.89 10.67
CA ARG A 103 3.62 -4.16 11.65
C ARG A 103 2.21 -4.74 11.74
N VAL A 104 1.57 -4.99 10.60
CA VAL A 104 0.21 -5.54 10.53
C VAL A 104 0.20 -7.02 10.91
N GLY A 105 1.17 -7.78 10.38
CA GLY A 105 1.40 -9.19 10.68
C GLY A 105 1.53 -9.43 12.18
N ARG A 106 2.42 -8.71 12.86
CA ARG A 106 2.59 -8.79 14.32
C ARG A 106 1.37 -8.29 15.08
N ARG A 107 0.69 -7.24 14.62
CA ARG A 107 -0.49 -6.71 15.35
C ARG A 107 -1.65 -7.70 15.38
N TYR A 108 -1.83 -8.47 14.31
CA TYR A 108 -3.00 -9.33 14.13
C TYR A 108 -2.68 -10.84 14.09
N GLY A 109 -1.42 -11.24 14.04
CA GLY A 109 -1.01 -12.64 13.88
C GLY A 109 -1.24 -13.17 12.46
N VAL A 110 -0.93 -12.36 11.43
CA VAL A 110 -1.21 -12.65 10.01
C VAL A 110 0.07 -12.63 9.18
N PHE A 111 0.01 -13.13 7.93
CA PHE A 111 1.16 -13.24 7.02
C PHE A 111 2.31 -14.11 7.55
N GLY A 112 2.01 -15.07 8.45
CA GLY A 112 3.02 -15.93 9.08
C GLY A 112 3.71 -15.32 10.30
N TYR A 113 3.38 -14.08 10.68
CA TYR A 113 3.88 -13.48 11.92
C TYR A 113 3.03 -13.88 13.13
N GLU A 114 3.69 -14.11 14.25
CA GLU A 114 3.02 -14.30 15.53
C GLU A 114 2.44 -12.98 16.06
N LYS A 115 1.26 -13.06 16.69
CA LYS A 115 0.63 -11.89 17.29
C LYS A 115 1.50 -11.37 18.45
N ARG A 116 1.80 -10.07 18.42
CA ARG A 116 2.62 -9.37 19.40
C ARG A 116 2.04 -9.51 20.81
N ALA A 117 2.89 -9.92 21.75
CA ALA A 117 2.56 -9.91 23.16
C ALA A 117 2.56 -8.46 23.70
N PRO A 118 1.67 -8.11 24.65
CA PRO A 118 1.63 -6.77 25.22
C PRO A 118 2.97 -6.43 25.89
N GLY A 119 3.62 -5.33 25.49
CA GLY A 119 4.85 -4.82 26.12
C GLY A 119 6.17 -5.21 25.46
N THR A 120 6.18 -6.10 24.48
CA THR A 120 7.40 -6.40 23.68
C THR A 120 7.72 -5.21 22.78
N VAL A 121 9.00 -4.86 22.57
CA VAL A 121 9.45 -3.94 21.52
C VAL A 121 9.99 -4.81 20.39
N ASP A 122 9.45 -4.65 19.18
CA ASP A 122 9.89 -5.44 18.02
C ASP A 122 10.87 -4.58 17.22
N ASP A 123 12.07 -5.09 16.99
CA ASP A 123 13.01 -4.48 16.05
C ASP A 123 12.62 -4.86 14.61
N ILE A 124 11.75 -4.04 14.04
CA ILE A 124 11.16 -4.21 12.70
C ILE A 124 12.27 -4.35 11.63
N GLU A 125 13.40 -3.67 11.82
CA GLU A 125 14.52 -3.63 10.88
C GLU A 125 15.31 -4.95 10.89
N GLU A 126 15.52 -5.56 12.05
CA GLU A 126 16.17 -6.87 12.16
C GLU A 126 15.27 -7.99 11.61
N MET A 127 13.97 -7.91 11.86
CA MET A 127 12.99 -8.90 11.38
C MET A 127 12.80 -8.88 9.86
N ALA A 128 12.92 -7.70 9.22
CA ALA A 128 12.92 -7.56 7.77
C ALA A 128 14.02 -8.40 7.12
N HIS A 129 15.21 -8.45 7.74
CA HIS A 129 16.35 -9.21 7.22
C HIS A 129 16.26 -10.73 7.47
N ALA A 130 15.51 -11.19 8.46
CA ALA A 130 15.47 -12.60 8.89
C ALA A 130 14.35 -13.46 8.26
N SER A 131 13.44 -12.87 7.49
CA SER A 131 12.14 -13.47 7.13
C SER A 131 12.16 -14.49 5.97
N GLY A 132 13.18 -15.35 5.83
CA GLY A 132 13.39 -16.20 4.63
C GLY A 132 12.30 -17.24 4.28
N HIS A 133 11.64 -17.89 5.25
CA HIS A 133 10.48 -18.80 5.00
C HIS A 133 9.12 -18.11 5.16
N ILE A 134 9.10 -16.99 5.90
CA ILE A 134 7.99 -16.04 6.01
C ILE A 134 7.86 -15.22 4.70
N ALA A 135 8.89 -15.26 3.85
CA ALA A 135 9.06 -14.49 2.63
C ALA A 135 7.94 -14.68 1.62
N GLY A 136 7.32 -15.86 1.52
CA GLY A 136 6.26 -16.10 0.53
C GLY A 136 4.99 -15.28 0.79
N ASP A 137 4.49 -15.30 2.03
CA ASP A 137 3.32 -14.52 2.43
C ASP A 137 3.62 -13.03 2.54
N VAL A 138 4.83 -12.69 2.98
CA VAL A 138 5.31 -11.31 3.00
C VAL A 138 5.45 -10.76 1.59
N ALA A 139 5.99 -11.52 0.64
CA ALA A 139 6.08 -11.17 -0.77
C ALA A 139 4.69 -10.87 -1.37
N ASN A 140 3.71 -11.74 -1.09
CA ASN A 140 2.34 -11.53 -1.52
C ASN A 140 1.72 -10.28 -0.87
N ALA A 141 2.00 -10.02 0.41
CA ALA A 141 1.51 -8.86 1.14
C ALA A 141 2.11 -7.55 0.62
N ILE A 142 3.42 -7.53 0.33
CA ILE A 142 4.12 -6.39 -0.25
C ILE A 142 3.60 -6.09 -1.66
N PHE A 143 3.46 -7.13 -2.49
CA PHE A 143 2.90 -6.98 -3.84
C PHE A 143 1.48 -6.43 -3.79
N ALA A 144 0.62 -6.97 -2.90
CA ALA A 144 -0.74 -6.49 -2.72
C ALA A 144 -0.78 -5.03 -2.25
N TYR A 145 0.08 -4.64 -1.31
CA TYR A 145 0.20 -3.26 -0.85
C TYR A 145 0.60 -2.31 -1.98
N GLY A 146 1.64 -2.65 -2.74
CA GLY A 146 2.09 -1.87 -3.89
C GLY A 146 1.02 -1.73 -4.97
N ALA A 147 0.39 -2.84 -5.35
CA ALA A 147 -0.66 -2.85 -6.36
C ALA A 147 -1.91 -2.05 -5.92
N THR A 148 -2.30 -2.16 -4.64
CA THR A 148 -3.40 -1.38 -4.07
C THR A 148 -3.06 0.11 -4.05
N LYS A 149 -1.81 0.46 -3.72
CA LYS A 149 -1.33 1.86 -3.74
C LYS A 149 -1.38 2.43 -5.15
N ILE A 150 -1.06 1.64 -6.18
CA ILE A 150 -1.21 2.05 -7.59
C ILE A 150 -2.69 2.27 -7.94
N PHE A 151 -3.56 1.33 -7.55
CA PHE A 151 -5.00 1.43 -7.82
C PHE A 151 -5.64 2.65 -7.15
N LEU A 152 -5.27 2.95 -5.91
CA LEU A 152 -5.78 4.10 -5.15
C LEU A 152 -5.17 5.44 -5.58
N ASN A 153 -3.98 5.47 -6.18
CA ASN A 153 -3.42 6.71 -6.74
C ASN A 153 -4.03 7.08 -8.10
N VAL A 154 -4.80 6.16 -8.70
CA VAL A 154 -5.48 6.32 -9.99
C VAL A 154 -6.95 6.76 -9.81
N VAL A 155 -7.52 6.64 -8.61
CA VAL A 155 -8.87 7.11 -8.23
C VAL A 155 -8.78 8.46 -7.52
#